data_AF-A0A6I2WRY0-F1
#
_entry.id   AF-A0A6I2WRY0-F1
#
_cell.length_a   1.000
_cell.length_b   1.000
_cell.length_c   1.000
_cell.angle_alpha   90.00
_cell.angle_beta   90.00
_cell.angle_gamma   90.00
#
_symmetry.space_group_name_H-M   'P 1'
#
loop_
_entity.id
_entity.type
_entity.pdbx_description
1 polymer ?
#
loop_
_entity_poly.entity_id
_entity_poly.type
_entity_poly.pdbx_seq_one_letter_code
_entity_poly.pdbx_strand_id
1 'polypeptide(L)'
;PRYEVALALEKAALAELKSRQPDRVLETNVEFWAAIVLDFAQVPANLFTSMFTAARTAGWSAHILEQKRTGRIIRPSARYVGPGPRKPKDVKGWDESVESLHS
;
A
#
# COMPACT_ATOMS: atom_id res chain seq x y z
N PRO A 1 2.20 -0.10 -29.36
CA PRO A 1 1.65 -1.38 -29.89
C PRO A 1 0.51 -2.03 -29.05
N ARG A 2 0.22 -1.60 -27.82
CA ARG A 2 -0.83 -2.22 -26.95
C ARG A 2 -2.15 -1.44 -26.82
N TYR A 3 -2.28 -0.27 -27.44
CA TYR A 3 -3.42 0.62 -27.25
C TYR A 3 -4.78 -0.02 -27.60
N GLU A 4 -4.90 -0.62 -28.80
CA GLU A 4 -6.17 -1.22 -29.25
C GLU A 4 -6.65 -2.34 -28.32
N VAL A 5 -5.72 -3.19 -27.87
CA VAL A 5 -6.02 -4.28 -26.93
C VAL A 5 -6.44 -3.72 -25.57
N ALA A 6 -5.75 -2.69 -25.08
CA ALA A 6 -6.09 -2.05 -23.81
C ALA A 6 -7.49 -1.39 -23.86
N LEU A 7 -7.80 -0.68 -24.95
CA LEU A 7 -9.12 -0.05 -25.13
C LEU A 7 -10.25 -1.08 -25.22
N ALA A 8 -10.03 -2.18 -25.94
CA ALA A 8 -11.00 -3.28 -26.02
C ALA A 8 -11.22 -3.94 -24.65
N LEU A 9 -10.13 -4.17 -23.91
CA LEU A 9 -10.18 -4.74 -22.56
C LEU A 9 -10.91 -3.82 -21.57
N GLU A 10 -10.63 -2.52 -21.60
CA GLU A 10 -11.30 -1.52 -20.76
C GLU A 10 -12.82 -1.57 -20.97
N LYS A 11 -13.28 -1.50 -22.22
CA LYS A 11 -14.71 -1.54 -22.55
C LYS A 11 -15.38 -2.83 -22.07
N ALA A 12 -14.74 -3.97 -22.32
CA ALA A 12 -15.26 -5.27 -21.90
C ALA A 12 -15.31 -5.41 -20.37
N ALA A 13 -14.26 -4.97 -19.67
CA ALA A 13 -14.17 -5.02 -18.22
C ALA A 13 -15.24 -4.13 -17.56
N LEU A 14 -15.43 -2.90 -18.02
CA LEU A 14 -16.44 -1.98 -17.48
C LEU A 14 -17.86 -2.52 -17.68
N ALA A 15 -18.16 -3.08 -18.87
CA ALA A 15 -19.46 -3.68 -19.16
C ALA A 15 -19.75 -4.88 -18.22
N GLU A 16 -18.77 -5.77 -18.05
CA GLU A 16 -18.90 -6.93 -17.18
C GLU A 16 -19.04 -6.54 -15.70
N LEU A 17 -18.22 -5.60 -15.24
CA LEU A 17 -18.26 -5.12 -13.85
C LEU A 17 -19.60 -4.47 -13.52
N LYS A 18 -20.14 -3.66 -14.44
CA LYS A 18 -21.46 -3.05 -14.30
C LYS A 18 -22.58 -4.09 -14.27
N SER A 19 -22.47 -5.16 -15.08
CA SER A 19 -23.45 -6.25 -15.07
C SER A 19 -23.47 -7.00 -13.74
N ARG A 20 -22.29 -7.26 -13.15
CA ARG A 20 -22.17 -7.99 -11.88
C ARG A 20 -22.48 -7.16 -10.64
N GLN A 21 -22.17 -5.86 -10.67
CA GLN A 21 -22.29 -4.95 -9.53
C GLN A 21 -23.00 -3.65 -9.97
N PRO A 22 -24.29 -3.69 -10.30
CA PRO A 22 -25.02 -2.56 -10.89
C PRO A 22 -25.11 -1.34 -9.97
N ASP A 23 -25.12 -1.56 -8.65
CA ASP A 23 -25.25 -0.49 -7.64
C ASP A 23 -23.90 0.17 -7.30
N ARG A 24 -22.79 -0.30 -7.87
CA ARG A 24 -21.44 0.27 -7.64
C ARG A 24 -20.92 0.91 -8.91
N VAL A 25 -20.52 2.18 -8.78
CA VAL A 25 -19.80 2.87 -9.84
C VAL A 25 -18.36 2.36 -9.85
N LEU A 26 -18.04 1.55 -10.85
CA LEU A 26 -16.71 0.98 -11.07
C LEU A 26 -16.17 1.56 -12.38
N GLU A 27 -15.13 2.37 -12.27
CA GLU A 27 -14.47 3.04 -13.39
C GLU A 27 -13.03 2.55 -13.53
N THR A 28 -12.43 2.80 -14.69
CA THR A 28 -11.01 2.50 -14.91
C THR A 28 -10.14 3.35 -14.00
N ASN A 29 -9.23 2.71 -13.28
CA ASN A 29 -8.24 3.43 -12.49
C ASN A 29 -7.15 4.03 -13.39
N VAL A 30 -6.43 5.04 -12.89
CA VAL A 30 -5.35 5.69 -13.64
C VAL A 30 -4.20 4.73 -13.92
N GLU A 31 -3.98 3.75 -13.04
CA GLU A 31 -2.91 2.76 -13.13
C GLU A 31 -3.02 1.90 -14.40
N PHE A 32 -4.24 1.59 -14.85
CA PHE A 32 -4.47 0.83 -16.09
C PHE A 32 -3.80 1.53 -17.29
N TRP A 33 -4.10 2.81 -17.50
CA TRP A 33 -3.53 3.56 -18.61
C TRP A 33 -2.08 3.96 -18.36
N ALA A 34 -1.69 4.23 -17.10
CA ALA A 34 -0.30 4.48 -16.75
C ALA A 34 0.62 3.29 -17.12
N ALA A 35 0.15 2.05 -16.93
CA ALA A 35 0.90 0.86 -17.32
C ALA A 35 1.11 0.79 -18.85
N ILE A 36 0.10 1.13 -19.64
CA ILE A 36 0.20 1.16 -21.11
C ILE A 36 1.15 2.27 -21.57
N VAL A 37 1.12 3.44 -20.95
CA VAL A 37 2.03 4.56 -21.26
C VAL A 37 3.48 4.19 -20.94
N LEU A 38 3.74 3.56 -19.79
CA LEU A 38 5.09 3.14 -19.40
C LEU A 38 5.61 1.98 -20.27
N ASP A 39 4.76 1.01 -20.64
CA ASP A 39 5.12 -0.04 -21.62
C ASP A 39 5.45 0.57 -22.99
N PHE A 40 4.69 1.57 -23.43
CA PHE A 40 4.98 2.30 -24.67
C PHE A 40 6.33 3.03 -24.61
N ALA A 41 6.67 3.60 -23.44
CA ALA A 41 7.98 4.19 -23.17
C ALA A 41 9.10 3.15 -22.93
N GLN A 42 8.84 1.86 -23.16
CA GLN A 42 9.78 0.75 -22.99
C GLN A 42 10.34 0.61 -21.57
N VAL A 43 9.57 1.04 -20.57
CA VAL A 43 9.93 0.85 -19.17
C VAL A 43 9.68 -0.61 -18.78
N PRO A 44 10.69 -1.34 -18.27
CA PRO A 44 10.51 -2.68 -17.72
C PRO A 44 9.41 -2.72 -16.65
N ALA A 45 8.56 -3.74 -16.66
CA ALA A 45 7.39 -3.83 -15.77
C ALA A 45 7.77 -3.76 -14.28
N ASN A 46 8.91 -4.34 -13.89
CA ASN A 46 9.43 -4.29 -12.51
C ASN A 46 9.87 -2.88 -12.06
N LEU A 47 9.97 -1.91 -12.97
CA LEU A 47 10.27 -0.51 -12.67
C LEU A 47 9.03 0.39 -12.56
N PHE A 48 7.82 -0.14 -12.73
CA PHE A 48 6.57 0.63 -12.60
C PHE A 48 6.50 1.40 -11.28
N THR A 49 6.73 0.72 -10.16
CA THR A 49 6.72 1.33 -8.82
C THR A 49 7.79 2.42 -8.67
N SER A 50 8.96 2.22 -9.28
CA SER A 50 10.04 3.21 -9.26
C SER A 50 9.65 4.47 -10.03
N MET A 51 9.02 4.34 -11.20
CA MET A 51 8.52 5.48 -11.98
C MET A 51 7.42 6.24 -11.24
N PHE A 52 6.49 5.51 -10.62
CA PHE A 52 5.45 6.11 -9.78
C PHE A 52 6.04 6.87 -8.60
N THR A 53 7.04 6.28 -7.93
CA THR A 53 7.77 6.89 -6.81
C THR A 53 8.48 8.17 -7.27
N ALA A 54 9.19 8.13 -8.39
CA ALA A 54 9.86 9.29 -8.96
C ALA A 54 8.88 10.44 -9.24
N ALA A 55 7.73 10.15 -9.85
CA ALA A 55 6.68 11.14 -10.04
C ALA A 55 6.19 11.72 -8.70
N ARG A 56 6.01 10.87 -7.67
CA ARG A 56 5.47 11.30 -6.37
C ARG A 56 6.38 12.03 -5.43
N THR A 57 7.67 12.06 -5.71
CA THR A 57 8.62 12.95 -5.01
C THR A 57 8.14 14.41 -4.95
N ALA A 58 7.54 14.95 -6.01
CA ALA A 58 7.03 16.32 -6.03
C ALA A 58 5.91 16.55 -5.00
N GLY A 59 4.91 15.66 -4.96
CA GLY A 59 3.80 15.75 -4.02
C GLY A 59 4.22 15.48 -2.58
N TRP A 60 5.10 14.49 -2.36
CA TRP A 60 5.65 14.22 -1.04
C TRP A 60 6.47 15.39 -0.51
N SER A 61 7.31 15.99 -1.36
CA SER A 61 8.10 17.17 -0.97
C SER A 61 7.18 18.34 -0.60
N ALA A 62 6.11 18.57 -1.37
CA ALA A 62 5.13 19.60 -1.06
C ALA A 62 4.45 19.35 0.31
N HIS A 63 3.95 18.13 0.56
CA HIS A 63 3.31 17.80 1.83
C HIS A 63 4.28 17.79 3.02
N ILE A 64 5.55 17.41 2.83
CA ILE A 64 6.57 17.50 3.88
C ILE A 64 6.78 18.97 4.27
N LEU A 65 6.88 19.88 3.29
CA LEU A 65 7.03 21.31 3.56
C LEU A 65 5.78 21.90 4.21
N GLU A 66 4.59 21.49 3.79
CA GLU A 66 3.32 21.86 4.41
C GLU A 66 3.27 21.41 5.88
N GLN A 67 3.56 20.14 6.16
CA GLN A 67 3.58 19.60 7.52
C GLN A 67 4.61 20.32 8.41
N LYS A 68 5.79 20.64 7.87
CA LYS A 68 6.81 21.43 8.57
C LYS A 68 6.30 22.81 8.97
N ARG A 69 5.49 23.46 8.12
CA ARG A 69 4.87 24.77 8.42
C ARG A 69 3.74 24.65 9.45
N THR A 70 2.96 23.57 9.40
CA THR A 70 1.91 23.30 10.40
C THR A 70 2.48 23.05 11.79
N GLY A 71 3.65 22.40 11.90
CA GLY A 71 4.38 22.25 13.17
C GLY A 71 3.72 21.31 14.19
N ARG A 72 2.78 20.46 13.77
CA ARG A 72 2.05 19.53 14.65
C ARG A 72 2.65 18.14 14.61
N ILE A 73 2.90 17.54 15.78
CA ILE A 73 3.33 16.14 15.89
C ILE A 73 2.19 15.19 15.52
N ILE A 74 2.50 14.18 14.70
CA ILE A 74 1.61 13.06 14.39
C ILE A 74 1.93 11.94 15.39
N ARG A 75 1.06 11.75 16.40
CA ARG A 75 1.21 10.71 17.43
C ARG A 75 -0.15 10.02 17.69
N PRO A 76 -0.52 9.02 16.87
CA PRO A 76 -1.70 8.19 17.15
C PRO A 76 -1.47 7.33 18.40
N SER A 77 -2.57 6.92 19.06
CA SER A 77 -2.54 5.93 20.14
C SER A 77 -3.09 4.59 19.66
N ALA A 78 -2.78 3.53 20.41
CA ALA A 78 -3.31 2.20 20.16
C ALA A 78 -3.98 1.67 21.43
N ARG A 79 -5.03 0.85 21.26
CA ARG A 79 -5.65 0.11 22.35
C ARG A 79 -4.97 -1.25 22.50
N TYR A 80 -4.41 -1.51 23.68
CA TYR A 80 -3.88 -2.82 24.00
C TYR A 80 -5.04 -3.83 24.18
N VAL A 81 -4.99 -4.93 23.43
CA VAL A 81 -5.93 -6.07 23.52
C VAL A 81 -5.19 -7.40 23.72
N GLY A 82 -3.92 -7.32 24.12
CA GLY A 82 -3.11 -8.48 24.44
C GLY A 82 -3.40 -9.02 25.85
N PRO A 83 -2.67 -10.08 26.26
CA PRO A 83 -2.82 -10.67 27.58
C PRO A 83 -2.58 -9.67 28.72
N GLY A 84 -3.31 -9.82 29.82
CA GLY A 84 -3.04 -9.03 31.03
C GLY A 84 -1.65 -9.30 31.63
N PRO A 85 -1.31 -8.62 32.73
CA PRO A 85 -0.06 -8.86 33.45
C PRO A 85 0.10 -10.33 33.83
N ARG A 86 1.29 -10.89 33.60
CA ARG A 86 1.65 -12.29 33.89
C ARG A 86 3.08 -12.36 34.43
N LYS A 87 3.39 -13.37 35.25
CA LYS A 87 4.78 -13.56 35.71
C LYS A 87 5.61 -14.13 34.55
N PRO A 88 6.93 -13.88 34.52
CA PRO A 88 7.80 -14.45 33.49
C PRO A 88 7.66 -15.97 33.35
N LYS A 89 7.54 -16.68 34.48
CA LYS A 89 7.31 -18.14 34.53
C LYS A 89 6.00 -18.63 33.91
N ASP A 90 5.02 -17.75 33.76
CA ASP A 90 3.72 -18.07 33.15
C ASP A 90 3.78 -17.88 31.61
N VAL A 91 4.93 -17.48 31.07
CA VAL A 91 5.18 -17.37 29.62
C VAL A 91 5.55 -18.75 29.07
N LYS A 92 4.82 -19.20 28.05
CA LYS A 92 5.16 -20.44 27.32
C LYS A 92 6.62 -20.38 26.85
N GLY A 93 7.41 -21.37 27.23
CA GLY A 93 8.85 -21.44 26.93
C GLY A 93 9.77 -20.99 28.07
N TRP A 94 9.22 -20.69 29.26
CA TRP A 94 10.02 -20.53 30.47
C TRP A 94 10.47 -21.92 30.98
N ASP A 95 11.78 -22.15 31.08
CA ASP A 95 12.38 -23.37 31.61
C ASP A 95 13.59 -23.07 32.52
N GLU A 96 14.15 -24.10 33.15
CA GLU A 96 15.27 -23.99 34.12
C GLU A 96 16.56 -23.44 33.50
N SER A 97 16.73 -23.55 32.18
CA SER A 97 17.90 -22.98 31.50
C SER A 97 17.88 -21.44 31.54
N VAL A 98 16.69 -20.83 31.60
CA VAL A 98 16.51 -19.38 31.66
C VAL A 98 16.97 -18.80 33.00
N GLU A 99 16.77 -19.52 34.10
CA GLU A 99 17.18 -19.07 35.44
C GLU A 99 18.71 -19.09 35.60
N SER A 100 19.39 -20.05 34.94
CA SER A 100 20.85 -20.16 34.95
C SER A 100 21.59 -19.05 34.17
N LEU A 101 20.91 -18.29 33.29
CA LEU A 101 21.52 -17.22 32.48
C LEU A 101 21.71 -15.89 33.23
N HIS A 102 21.08 -15.75 34.41
CA HIS A 102 21.12 -14.53 35.21
C HIS A 102 21.82 -14.71 36.57
N SER A 103 22.50 -15.85 36.76
CA SER A 103 23.42 -16.13 37.87
C SER A 103 24.84 -15.80 37.47
#